data_AF-A0A961Q6W1-F1
#
_entry.id   AF-A0A961Q6W1-F1
#
_cell.length_a   1.000
_cell.length_b   1.000
_cell.length_c   1.000
_cell.angle_alpha   90.00
_cell.angle_beta   90.00
_cell.angle_gamma   90.00
#
_symmetry.space_group_name_H-M   'P 1'
#
loop_
_entity.id
_entity.type
_entity.pdbx_description
1 polymer ?
#
loop_
_entity_poly.entity_id
_entity_poly.type
_entity_poly.pdbx_seq_one_letter_code
_entity_poly.pdbx_strand_id
1 'polypeptide(L)'
;MTPLTVLQRMGRALTILSLFLLVLLPASEAFARQMALVIGNNSYANLGEHQQLKTATNDADAVGAKLSELGFEVTVRHNQSRQDFVNSLYEFASRLVKDDVVFVFYAGHGVNFSGQNYYLPTDVPAPSGNSKTEENRIAVNAVSEKLVIQTMVDAGAKVTFAIFDACRDNPLNVNNDPTRSLGTRSGLDIPPLTRGVGILYSAAPGQQALDRLPGESDDQSLNSVFTRVLLKEMGKPGQSLIGMARATRDEVERLAKTAAGHSQRPGYYEDLSGDIFFSGTPPQTTDTGQPPTSVPPSTVPQPGPIQTSPDPAKDWAFVKDTQNRAVLKAFIAKYRDSPVYRALAEEKLAALETPKPPPAPPPRTQPRDSGTDVTSLPKPSRGIADGTSLPGARWVVVLGSYPKSVTSKPVSRRAQMRNAGFPAYIVDTDDFRALRNGLWAVVIGTASRGEADRYLSSARRYVPDAYIKQLR
;
A
#
# COMPACT_ATOMS: atom_id res chain seq x y z
N MET A 1 27.79 -73.37 -35.86
CA MET A 1 27.40 -71.94 -35.95
C MET A 1 28.53 -71.19 -36.63
N THR A 2 28.27 -70.54 -37.76
CA THR A 2 29.28 -69.81 -38.53
C THR A 2 29.77 -68.56 -37.79
N PRO A 3 31.06 -68.18 -37.90
CA PRO A 3 31.63 -67.02 -37.20
C PRO A 3 30.91 -65.70 -37.52
N LEU A 4 30.30 -65.60 -38.70
CA LEU A 4 29.53 -64.42 -39.15
C LEU A 4 28.28 -64.14 -38.29
N THR A 5 27.63 -65.18 -37.76
CA THR A 5 26.41 -65.08 -36.93
C THR A 5 26.69 -64.61 -35.51
N VAL A 6 27.92 -64.77 -35.01
CA VAL A 6 28.33 -64.34 -33.67
C VAL A 6 28.57 -62.83 -33.66
N LEU A 7 29.24 -62.30 -34.69
CA LEU A 7 29.54 -60.87 -34.82
C LEU A 7 28.27 -60.01 -34.95
N GLN A 8 27.27 -60.47 -35.71
CA GLN A 8 25.97 -59.76 -35.86
C GLN A 8 25.15 -59.76 -34.56
N ARG A 9 25.25 -60.82 -33.73
CA ARG A 9 24.57 -60.88 -32.44
C ARG A 9 25.24 -59.98 -31.39
N MET A 10 26.56 -59.87 -31.42
CA MET A 10 27.31 -58.95 -30.55
C MET A 10 27.06 -57.48 -30.91
N GLY A 11 26.97 -57.15 -32.19
CA GLY A 11 26.63 -55.79 -32.63
C GLY A 11 25.24 -55.34 -32.17
N ARG A 12 24.23 -56.22 -32.26
CA ARG A 12 22.86 -55.98 -31.77
C ARG A 12 22.79 -55.88 -30.24
N ALA A 13 23.56 -56.70 -29.52
CA ALA A 13 23.63 -56.62 -28.06
C ALA A 13 24.25 -55.29 -27.59
N LEU A 14 25.30 -54.80 -28.26
CA LEU A 14 25.90 -53.50 -27.97
C LEU A 14 24.97 -52.33 -28.29
N THR A 15 24.18 -52.40 -29.38
CA THR A 15 23.21 -51.34 -29.70
C THR A 15 22.07 -51.30 -28.70
N ILE A 16 21.55 -52.46 -28.27
CA ILE A 16 20.50 -52.54 -27.25
C ILE A 16 21.02 -52.06 -25.90
N LEU A 17 22.25 -52.43 -25.52
CA LEU A 17 22.88 -51.97 -24.28
C LEU A 17 23.14 -50.45 -24.29
N SER A 18 23.56 -49.89 -25.43
CA SER A 18 23.73 -48.44 -25.60
C SER A 18 22.40 -47.69 -25.57
N LEU A 19 21.32 -48.27 -26.11
CA LEU A 19 19.98 -47.68 -26.04
C LEU A 19 19.42 -47.75 -24.61
N PHE A 20 19.71 -48.83 -23.88
CA PHE A 20 19.31 -48.98 -22.48
C PHE A 20 20.08 -48.00 -21.57
N LEU A 21 21.37 -47.77 -21.84
CA LEU A 21 22.20 -46.83 -21.08
C LEU A 21 21.78 -45.36 -21.30
N LEU A 22 21.23 -45.03 -22.47
CA LEU A 22 20.70 -43.68 -22.77
C LEU A 22 19.36 -43.39 -22.06
N VAL A 23 18.58 -44.43 -21.74
CA VAL A 23 17.31 -44.32 -20.98
C VAL A 23 17.54 -44.25 -19.46
N LEU A 24 18.74 -44.60 -19.00
CA LEU A 24 19.15 -44.56 -17.58
C LEU A 24 19.80 -43.24 -17.15
N LEU A 25 19.90 -42.24 -18.04
CA LEU A 25 20.22 -40.89 -17.64
C LEU A 25 19.05 -40.38 -16.78
N PRO A 26 19.25 -40.11 -15.47
CA PRO A 26 18.20 -39.48 -14.68
C PRO A 26 17.87 -38.17 -15.38
N ALA A 27 16.64 -38.04 -15.88
CA ALA A 27 16.09 -36.75 -16.20
C ALA A 27 16.14 -35.97 -14.89
N SER A 28 17.15 -35.10 -14.74
CA SER A 28 17.16 -34.14 -13.67
C SER A 28 15.90 -33.31 -13.87
N GLU A 29 14.84 -33.61 -13.12
CA GLU A 29 13.78 -32.64 -12.89
C GLU A 29 14.53 -31.41 -12.38
N ALA A 30 14.60 -30.38 -13.22
CA ALA A 30 15.17 -29.12 -12.82
C ALA A 30 14.25 -28.62 -11.70
N PHE A 31 14.65 -28.84 -10.45
CA PHE A 31 14.01 -28.24 -9.30
C PHE A 31 13.90 -26.75 -9.58
N ALA A 32 12.70 -26.19 -9.42
CA ALA A 32 12.47 -24.75 -9.52
C ALA A 32 13.54 -24.03 -8.70
N ARG A 33 14.34 -23.17 -9.33
CA ARG A 33 15.44 -22.52 -8.62
C ARG A 33 14.85 -21.52 -7.64
N GLN A 34 15.54 -21.39 -6.52
CA GLN A 34 15.20 -20.44 -5.48
C GLN A 34 16.14 -19.26 -5.61
N MET A 35 15.62 -18.12 -6.05
CA MET A 35 16.42 -16.92 -6.30
C MET A 35 15.98 -15.78 -5.39
N ALA A 36 16.91 -14.97 -4.92
CA ALA A 36 16.60 -13.85 -4.03
C ALA A 36 17.28 -12.56 -4.48
N LEU A 37 16.50 -11.48 -4.60
CA LEU A 37 16.99 -10.12 -4.73
C LEU A 37 16.76 -9.38 -3.41
N VAL A 38 17.83 -8.89 -2.80
CA VAL A 38 17.81 -8.25 -1.48
C VAL A 38 18.45 -6.88 -1.58
N ILE A 39 17.70 -5.84 -1.21
CA ILE A 39 18.12 -4.44 -1.35
C ILE A 39 17.95 -3.71 -0.02
N GLY A 40 19.01 -3.05 0.44
CA GLY A 40 18.99 -2.22 1.66
C GLY A 40 19.47 -0.79 1.38
N ASN A 41 18.63 0.21 1.62
CA ASN A 41 18.96 1.62 1.40
C ASN A 41 18.93 2.41 2.73
N ASN A 42 20.11 2.78 3.21
CA ASN A 42 20.31 3.60 4.42
C ASN A 42 20.59 5.07 4.11
N SER A 43 21.44 5.32 3.11
CA SER A 43 22.07 6.63 2.89
C SER A 43 21.45 7.36 1.69
N TYR A 44 20.62 8.36 1.94
CA TYR A 44 19.91 9.16 0.95
C TYR A 44 20.60 10.51 0.75
N ALA A 45 21.23 10.72 -0.40
CA ALA A 45 22.11 11.85 -0.68
C ALA A 45 21.42 13.22 -0.56
N ASN A 46 20.14 13.30 -0.90
CA ASN A 46 19.39 14.56 -0.91
C ASN A 46 18.43 14.72 0.27
N LEU A 47 18.42 13.80 1.24
CA LEU A 47 17.58 13.91 2.44
C LEU A 47 18.42 14.36 3.64
N GLY A 48 17.80 15.00 4.62
CA GLY A 48 18.46 15.45 5.84
C GLY A 48 18.93 14.29 6.73
N GLU A 49 19.74 14.60 7.74
CA GLU A 49 20.34 13.58 8.64
C GLU A 49 19.28 12.77 9.40
N HIS A 50 18.18 13.39 9.82
CA HIS A 50 17.08 12.72 10.54
C HIS A 50 16.22 11.83 9.64
N GLN A 51 16.43 11.88 8.32
CA GLN A 51 15.77 11.02 7.34
C GLN A 51 16.68 9.86 6.90
N GLN A 52 17.91 9.76 7.42
CA GLN A 52 18.79 8.63 7.12
C GLN A 52 18.38 7.41 7.96
N LEU A 53 18.49 6.22 7.38
CA LEU A 53 18.26 4.96 8.11
C LEU A 53 19.59 4.36 8.58
N LYS A 54 19.53 3.52 9.62
CA LYS A 54 20.72 2.86 10.20
C LYS A 54 20.64 1.34 10.11
N THR A 55 19.45 0.79 9.88
CA THR A 55 19.11 -0.63 9.97
C THR A 55 19.05 -1.31 8.60
N ALA A 56 18.63 -0.60 7.55
CA ALA A 56 18.24 -1.21 6.28
C ALA A 56 19.34 -2.04 5.58
N THR A 57 20.62 -1.61 5.61
CA THR A 57 21.71 -2.43 5.05
C THR A 57 21.99 -3.66 5.92
N ASN A 58 21.92 -3.55 7.24
CA ASN A 58 22.09 -4.70 8.13
C ASN A 58 20.95 -5.71 7.97
N ASP A 59 19.72 -5.21 7.82
CA ASP A 59 18.54 -6.02 7.55
C ASP A 59 18.70 -6.79 6.23
N ALA A 60 19.17 -6.10 5.17
CA ALA A 60 19.48 -6.72 3.89
C ALA A 60 20.59 -7.79 4.01
N ASP A 61 21.69 -7.50 4.70
CA ASP A 61 22.77 -8.48 4.90
C ASP A 61 22.28 -9.71 5.68
N ALA A 62 21.51 -9.52 6.75
CA ALA A 62 21.02 -10.60 7.59
C ALA A 62 19.98 -11.48 6.85
N VAL A 63 19.06 -10.87 6.11
CA VAL A 63 18.09 -11.61 5.28
C VAL A 63 18.77 -12.32 4.13
N GLY A 64 19.74 -11.67 3.48
CA GLY A 64 20.53 -12.26 2.41
C GLY A 64 21.31 -13.49 2.88
N ALA A 65 22.00 -13.39 4.03
CA ALA A 65 22.67 -14.51 4.65
C ALA A 65 21.70 -15.66 4.97
N LYS A 66 20.53 -15.33 5.55
CA LYS A 66 19.53 -16.34 5.91
C LYS A 66 18.95 -17.05 4.70
N LEU A 67 18.67 -16.34 3.61
CA LEU A 67 18.20 -16.95 2.37
C LEU A 67 19.28 -17.84 1.74
N SER A 68 20.54 -17.42 1.80
CA SER A 68 21.67 -18.24 1.33
C SER A 68 21.81 -19.53 2.14
N GLU A 69 21.66 -19.48 3.47
CA GLU A 69 21.63 -20.67 4.34
C GLU A 69 20.49 -21.63 3.98
N LEU A 70 19.36 -21.09 3.50
CA LEU A 70 18.19 -21.85 3.09
C LEU A 70 18.28 -22.40 1.66
N GLY A 71 19.37 -22.12 0.94
CA GLY A 71 19.64 -22.65 -0.40
C GLY A 71 19.27 -21.73 -1.56
N PHE A 72 18.94 -20.46 -1.30
CA PHE A 72 18.67 -19.49 -2.36
C PHE A 72 19.96 -19.02 -3.03
N GLU A 73 19.88 -18.76 -4.34
CA GLU A 73 20.86 -17.93 -5.05
C GLU A 73 20.56 -16.46 -4.78
N VAL A 74 21.37 -15.82 -3.94
CA VAL A 74 21.10 -14.48 -3.41
C VAL A 74 21.92 -13.40 -4.12
N THR A 75 21.27 -12.30 -4.48
CA THR A 75 21.88 -11.05 -4.92
C THR A 75 21.56 -9.94 -3.92
N VAL A 76 22.56 -9.54 -3.14
CA VAL A 76 22.46 -8.43 -2.19
C VAL A 76 22.97 -7.14 -2.82
N ARG A 77 22.27 -6.03 -2.60
CA ARG A 77 22.62 -4.68 -3.05
C ARG A 77 22.37 -3.66 -1.96
N HIS A 78 23.25 -2.67 -1.86
CA HIS A 78 23.17 -1.62 -0.86
C HIS A 78 23.14 -0.24 -1.49
N ASN A 79 22.42 0.68 -0.85
CA ASN A 79 22.43 2.11 -1.11
C ASN A 79 22.32 2.45 -2.61
N GLN A 80 21.41 1.78 -3.30
CA GLN A 80 21.27 1.86 -4.75
C GLN A 80 20.69 3.20 -5.17
N SER A 81 21.36 3.85 -6.12
CA SER A 81 20.76 4.93 -6.91
C SER A 81 19.57 4.38 -7.70
N ARG A 82 18.75 5.25 -8.26
CA ARG A 82 17.61 4.83 -9.09
C ARG A 82 18.08 3.99 -10.28
N GLN A 83 19.17 4.41 -10.92
CA GLN A 83 19.72 3.70 -12.06
C GLN A 83 20.20 2.31 -11.63
N ASP A 84 20.94 2.20 -10.52
CA ASP A 84 21.48 0.93 -10.05
C ASP A 84 20.39 -0.02 -9.56
N PHE A 85 19.34 0.49 -8.92
CA PHE A 85 18.18 -0.29 -8.50
C PHE A 85 17.50 -0.90 -9.72
N VAL A 86 17.16 -0.08 -10.72
CA VAL A 86 16.51 -0.56 -11.95
C VAL A 86 17.40 -1.55 -12.70
N ASN A 87 18.70 -1.28 -12.81
CA ASN A 87 19.65 -2.22 -13.42
C ASN A 87 19.68 -3.55 -12.66
N SER A 88 19.80 -3.51 -11.33
CA SER A 88 19.80 -4.71 -10.50
C SER A 88 18.51 -5.54 -10.65
N LEU A 89 17.35 -4.89 -10.79
CA LEU A 89 16.08 -5.57 -11.08
C LEU A 89 16.13 -6.33 -12.40
N TYR A 90 16.55 -5.68 -13.48
CA TYR A 90 16.58 -6.30 -14.81
C TYR A 90 17.70 -7.32 -14.97
N GLU A 91 18.88 -7.07 -14.40
CA GLU A 91 19.98 -8.05 -14.36
C GLU A 91 19.56 -9.31 -13.59
N PHE A 92 18.92 -9.13 -12.43
CA PHE A 92 18.37 -10.25 -11.67
C PHE A 92 17.31 -11.01 -12.48
N ALA A 93 16.34 -10.30 -13.05
CA ALA A 93 15.27 -10.89 -13.84
C ALA A 93 15.76 -11.62 -15.10
N SER A 94 16.83 -11.13 -15.74
CA SER A 94 17.44 -11.77 -16.91
C SER A 94 18.01 -13.17 -16.64
N ARG A 95 18.29 -13.48 -15.37
CA ARG A 95 18.77 -14.80 -14.94
C ARG A 95 17.64 -15.74 -14.58
N LEU A 96 16.41 -15.25 -14.42
CA LEU A 96 15.25 -16.09 -14.10
C LEU A 96 14.90 -16.97 -15.29
N VAL A 97 14.44 -18.18 -14.98
CA VAL A 97 13.85 -19.10 -15.94
C VAL A 97 12.44 -19.44 -15.49
N LYS A 98 11.70 -20.06 -16.41
CA LYS A 98 10.34 -20.51 -16.15
C LYS A 98 10.29 -21.35 -14.87
N ASP A 99 9.30 -21.06 -14.04
CA ASP A 99 8.96 -21.78 -12.82
C ASP A 99 9.85 -21.51 -11.59
N ASP A 100 10.80 -20.57 -11.68
CA ASP A 100 11.59 -20.13 -10.54
C ASP A 100 10.71 -19.58 -9.39
N VAL A 101 11.20 -19.78 -8.16
CA VAL A 101 10.66 -19.19 -6.94
C VAL A 101 11.54 -18.00 -6.57
N VAL A 102 10.96 -16.81 -6.59
CA VAL A 102 11.67 -15.55 -6.36
C VAL A 102 11.31 -14.97 -5.02
N PHE A 103 12.33 -14.66 -4.22
CA PHE A 103 12.24 -13.80 -3.06
C PHE A 103 12.72 -12.40 -3.40
N VAL A 104 11.95 -11.39 -3.03
CA VAL A 104 12.39 -9.99 -3.07
C VAL A 104 12.34 -9.45 -1.65
N PHE A 105 13.44 -8.88 -1.18
CA PHE A 105 13.47 -8.16 0.08
C PHE A 105 13.94 -6.73 -0.18
N TYR A 106 13.21 -5.75 0.33
CA TYR A 106 13.66 -4.36 0.35
C TYR A 106 13.48 -3.77 1.75
N ALA A 107 14.57 -3.21 2.28
CA ALA A 107 14.57 -2.36 3.45
C ALA A 107 14.98 -0.94 3.06
N GLY A 108 14.22 0.05 3.51
CA GLY A 108 14.47 1.45 3.14
C GLY A 108 13.24 2.34 3.27
N HIS A 109 13.24 3.45 2.55
CA HIS A 109 12.12 4.39 2.54
C HIS A 109 11.07 4.03 1.49
N GLY A 110 9.80 4.06 1.92
CA GLY A 110 8.65 3.81 1.07
C GLY A 110 7.65 4.97 1.12
N VAL A 111 7.05 5.29 -0.03
CA VAL A 111 6.01 6.32 -0.13
C VAL A 111 4.84 5.83 -0.96
N ASN A 112 3.65 6.37 -0.69
CA ASN A 112 2.50 6.20 -1.55
C ASN A 112 2.12 7.51 -2.24
N PHE A 113 2.04 7.44 -3.56
CA PHE A 113 1.53 8.52 -4.39
C PHE A 113 0.30 8.04 -5.15
N SER A 114 -0.85 8.62 -4.83
CA SER A 114 -2.13 8.34 -5.52
C SER A 114 -2.48 6.84 -5.56
N GLY A 115 -2.33 6.14 -4.44
CA GLY A 115 -2.69 4.72 -4.33
C GLY A 115 -1.66 3.78 -4.94
N GLN A 116 -0.45 4.25 -5.26
CA GLN A 116 0.66 3.40 -5.71
C GLN A 116 1.86 3.53 -4.79
N ASN A 117 2.44 2.37 -4.46
CA ASN A 117 3.61 2.23 -3.61
C ASN A 117 4.90 2.42 -4.42
N TYR A 118 5.83 3.17 -3.85
CA TYR A 118 7.16 3.42 -4.40
C TYR A 118 8.24 3.23 -3.33
N TYR A 119 9.36 2.66 -3.72
CA TYR A 119 10.59 2.57 -2.94
C TYR A 119 11.55 3.65 -3.38
N LEU A 120 12.16 4.33 -2.40
CA LEU A 120 13.04 5.44 -2.67
C LEU A 120 14.49 4.95 -2.88
N PRO A 121 15.10 5.29 -4.02
CA PRO A 121 16.54 5.14 -4.22
C PRO A 121 17.33 6.20 -3.44
N THR A 122 18.63 6.01 -3.31
CA THR A 122 19.50 6.90 -2.51
C THR A 122 19.70 8.28 -3.10
N ASP A 123 19.53 8.42 -4.41
CA ASP A 123 19.60 9.68 -5.15
C ASP A 123 18.24 10.37 -5.35
N VAL A 124 17.17 9.91 -4.65
CA VAL A 124 15.85 10.53 -4.75
C VAL A 124 15.93 12.05 -4.50
N PRO A 125 15.30 12.91 -5.32
CA PRO A 125 15.33 14.35 -5.11
C PRO A 125 14.59 14.76 -3.83
N ALA A 126 15.09 15.79 -3.14
CA ALA A 126 14.36 16.43 -2.05
C ALA A 126 13.08 17.10 -2.56
N PRO A 127 11.95 17.01 -1.84
CA PRO A 127 10.72 17.69 -2.21
C PRO A 127 10.81 19.21 -1.95
N SER A 128 10.43 19.98 -2.96
CA SER A 128 10.37 21.46 -2.98
C SER A 128 8.95 22.00 -2.75
N GLY A 129 7.94 21.14 -2.75
CA GLY A 129 6.53 21.49 -2.58
C GLY A 129 5.67 20.28 -2.21
N ASN A 130 4.36 20.48 -2.06
CA ASN A 130 3.37 19.41 -1.82
C ASN A 130 2.34 19.30 -2.97
N SER A 131 2.73 19.68 -4.18
CA SER A 131 1.83 19.67 -5.34
C SER A 131 1.80 18.30 -6.00
N LYS A 132 0.75 18.03 -6.79
CA LYS A 132 0.66 16.80 -7.59
C LYS A 132 1.79 16.68 -8.61
N THR A 133 2.23 17.80 -9.17
CA THR A 133 3.40 17.88 -10.06
C THR A 133 4.66 17.41 -9.34
N GLU A 134 4.81 17.79 -8.07
CA GLU A 134 5.96 17.38 -7.26
C GLU A 134 5.91 15.89 -6.92
N GLU A 135 4.73 15.33 -6.60
CA GLU A 135 4.57 13.89 -6.44
C GLU A 135 5.02 13.15 -7.70
N ASN A 136 4.60 13.62 -8.88
CA ASN A 136 4.98 13.01 -10.14
C ASN A 136 6.50 13.12 -10.41
N ARG A 137 7.12 14.26 -10.06
CA ARG A 137 8.57 14.45 -10.18
C ARG A 137 9.33 13.45 -9.30
N ILE A 138 8.87 13.20 -8.07
CA ILE A 138 9.51 12.21 -7.21
C ILE A 138 9.18 10.78 -7.67
N ALA A 139 7.94 10.50 -8.07
CA ALA A 139 7.51 9.19 -8.56
C ALA A 139 8.36 8.70 -9.74
N VAL A 140 8.69 9.58 -10.71
CA VAL A 140 9.56 9.19 -11.82
C VAL A 140 10.99 8.90 -11.38
N ASN A 141 11.43 9.45 -10.25
CA ASN A 141 12.75 9.20 -9.66
C ASN A 141 12.75 8.05 -8.62
N ALA A 142 11.58 7.47 -8.33
CA ALA A 142 11.43 6.34 -7.44
C ALA A 142 11.21 5.04 -8.22
N VAL A 143 11.18 3.91 -7.52
CA VAL A 143 10.90 2.59 -8.11
C VAL A 143 9.53 2.12 -7.61
N SER A 144 8.55 2.00 -8.50
CA SER A 144 7.22 1.52 -8.11
C SER A 144 7.26 0.04 -7.70
N GLU A 145 6.50 -0.33 -6.67
CA GLU A 145 6.30 -1.74 -6.26
C GLU A 145 5.78 -2.59 -7.42
N LYS A 146 4.88 -2.02 -8.24
CA LYS A 146 4.39 -2.68 -9.46
C LYS A 146 5.54 -3.06 -10.40
N LEU A 147 6.51 -2.17 -10.61
CA LEU A 147 7.68 -2.47 -11.44
C LEU A 147 8.49 -3.63 -10.85
N VAL A 148 8.74 -3.62 -9.54
CA VAL A 148 9.47 -4.71 -8.85
C VAL A 148 8.77 -6.05 -9.07
N ILE A 149 7.47 -6.13 -8.77
CA ILE A 149 6.71 -7.38 -8.87
C ILE A 149 6.55 -7.83 -10.32
N GLN A 150 6.11 -6.95 -11.22
CA GLN A 150 5.81 -7.32 -12.59
C GLN A 150 7.06 -7.75 -13.35
N THR A 151 8.24 -7.18 -13.04
CA THR A 151 9.51 -7.60 -13.64
C THR A 151 9.82 -9.07 -13.34
N MET A 152 9.51 -9.57 -12.12
CA MET A 152 9.72 -10.98 -11.77
C MET A 152 8.69 -11.88 -12.43
N VAL A 153 7.42 -11.45 -12.45
CA VAL A 153 6.32 -12.20 -13.08
C VAL A 153 6.56 -12.34 -14.59
N ASP A 154 6.91 -11.25 -15.28
CA ASP A 154 7.16 -11.23 -16.72
C ASP A 154 8.40 -12.06 -17.11
N ALA A 155 9.38 -12.17 -16.20
CA ALA A 155 10.56 -13.01 -16.38
C ALA A 155 10.27 -14.52 -16.19
N GLY A 156 9.04 -14.90 -15.84
CA GLY A 156 8.60 -16.29 -15.78
C GLY A 156 8.65 -16.94 -14.40
N ALA A 157 8.82 -16.15 -13.34
CA ALA A 157 8.72 -16.64 -11.96
C ALA A 157 7.32 -17.24 -11.70
N LYS A 158 7.27 -18.47 -11.17
CA LYS A 158 6.00 -19.09 -10.77
C LYS A 158 5.52 -18.55 -9.43
N VAL A 159 6.45 -18.19 -8.56
CA VAL A 159 6.19 -17.58 -7.27
C VAL A 159 7.07 -16.34 -7.14
N THR A 160 6.49 -15.21 -6.75
CA THR A 160 7.21 -14.03 -6.27
C THR A 160 6.74 -13.72 -4.86
N PHE A 161 7.60 -13.93 -3.86
CA PHE A 161 7.35 -13.55 -2.48
C PHE A 161 8.16 -12.31 -2.14
N ALA A 162 7.48 -11.18 -2.00
CA ALA A 162 8.12 -9.89 -1.72
C ALA A 162 7.93 -9.48 -0.27
N ILE A 163 8.99 -8.99 0.35
CA ILE A 163 9.02 -8.51 1.73
C ILE A 163 9.53 -7.07 1.71
N PHE A 164 8.73 -6.18 2.28
CA PHE A 164 9.01 -4.76 2.31
C PHE A 164 9.11 -4.30 3.76
N ASP A 165 10.34 -4.20 4.24
CA ASP A 165 10.67 -3.53 5.50
C ASP A 165 10.93 -2.04 5.26
N ALA A 166 9.90 -1.38 4.77
CA ALA A 166 9.94 0.04 4.51
C ALA A 166 8.99 0.78 5.44
N CYS A 167 9.52 1.81 6.11
CA CYS A 167 8.74 2.65 7.00
C CYS A 167 7.52 3.20 6.26
N ARG A 168 6.33 3.10 6.89
CA ARG A 168 5.12 3.79 6.42
C ARG A 168 4.97 5.18 7.04
N ASP A 169 6.07 5.82 7.42
CA ASP A 169 6.14 7.25 7.61
C ASP A 169 6.82 7.87 6.40
N ASN A 170 6.20 8.90 5.84
CA ASN A 170 6.69 9.51 4.62
C ASN A 170 7.91 10.40 4.91
N PRO A 171 9.11 10.03 4.42
CA PRO A 171 10.33 10.78 4.69
C PRO A 171 10.46 12.04 3.83
N LEU A 172 9.54 12.33 2.90
CA LEU A 172 9.67 13.44 1.97
C LEU A 172 9.09 14.74 2.57
N ASN A 173 9.82 15.30 3.54
CA ASN A 173 9.47 16.56 4.20
C ASN A 173 9.68 17.74 3.25
N VAL A 174 8.61 18.49 2.98
CA VAL A 174 8.61 19.66 2.09
C VAL A 174 9.38 20.79 2.72
N ASN A 175 10.43 21.27 2.03
CA ASN A 175 11.32 22.31 2.55
C ASN A 175 11.90 21.97 3.93
N ASN A 176 12.16 20.70 4.20
CA ASN A 176 12.64 20.17 5.49
C ASN A 176 11.70 20.44 6.68
N ASP A 177 10.42 20.76 6.44
CA ASP A 177 9.41 20.91 7.49
C ASP A 177 8.81 19.53 7.83
N PRO A 178 9.07 18.95 9.03
CA PRO A 178 8.57 17.63 9.41
C PRO A 178 7.05 17.59 9.59
N THR A 179 6.38 18.75 9.61
CA THR A 179 4.92 18.83 9.68
C THR A 179 4.25 18.73 8.30
N ARG A 180 5.04 18.76 7.22
CA ARG A 180 4.56 18.77 5.84
C ARG A 180 5.31 17.74 4.99
N SER A 181 4.61 16.70 4.55
CA SER A 181 5.19 15.68 3.65
C SER A 181 4.51 15.73 2.26
N LEU A 182 5.24 15.31 1.23
CA LEU A 182 4.72 15.15 -0.13
C LEU A 182 4.04 13.79 -0.29
N GLY A 183 2.77 13.71 -0.71
CA GLY A 183 2.03 12.46 -0.83
C GLY A 183 1.26 12.10 0.46
N THR A 184 0.86 10.83 0.60
CA THR A 184 0.16 10.38 1.81
C THR A 184 1.11 10.41 3.02
N ARG A 185 0.65 10.94 4.16
CA ARG A 185 1.46 10.98 5.40
C ARG A 185 1.77 9.57 5.91
N SER A 186 0.78 8.70 5.84
CA SER A 186 0.93 7.25 5.95
C SER A 186 1.59 6.76 4.65
N GLY A 187 2.80 6.21 4.72
CA GLY A 187 3.65 5.78 3.60
C GLY A 187 2.99 4.75 2.68
N LEU A 188 3.42 3.49 2.68
CA LEU A 188 2.85 2.49 1.75
C LEU A 188 1.32 2.29 1.97
N ASP A 189 0.64 1.73 0.96
CA ASP A 189 -0.79 1.34 0.92
C ASP A 189 -0.93 -0.17 0.61
N ILE A 190 -2.15 -0.67 0.36
CA ILE A 190 -2.46 -2.07 0.05
C ILE A 190 -2.26 -2.36 -1.45
N PRO A 191 -1.52 -3.43 -1.82
CA PRO A 191 -1.31 -3.79 -3.22
C PRO A 191 -2.51 -4.53 -3.84
N PRO A 192 -2.69 -4.47 -5.18
CA PRO A 192 -3.62 -5.38 -5.86
C PRO A 192 -3.09 -6.83 -5.84
N LEU A 193 -3.99 -7.80 -5.71
CA LEU A 193 -3.62 -9.22 -5.75
C LEU A 193 -3.22 -9.64 -7.17
N THR A 194 -2.11 -10.38 -7.28
CA THR A 194 -1.58 -10.92 -8.54
C THR A 194 -1.28 -12.39 -8.32
N ARG A 195 -1.76 -13.26 -9.23
CA ARG A 195 -1.56 -14.71 -9.12
C ARG A 195 -0.07 -15.04 -9.02
N GLY A 196 0.28 -15.94 -8.09
CA GLY A 196 1.66 -16.34 -7.83
C GLY A 196 2.46 -15.33 -7.03
N VAL A 197 1.82 -14.27 -6.50
CA VAL A 197 2.48 -13.23 -5.71
C VAL A 197 2.01 -13.26 -4.26
N GLY A 198 2.98 -13.19 -3.33
CA GLY A 198 2.75 -12.92 -1.92
C GLY A 198 3.56 -11.71 -1.48
N ILE A 199 2.98 -10.82 -0.67
CA ILE A 199 3.62 -9.59 -0.19
C ILE A 199 3.48 -9.49 1.32
N LEU A 200 4.59 -9.32 2.03
CA LEU A 200 4.68 -9.09 3.48
C LEU A 200 5.28 -7.71 3.76
N TYR A 201 4.54 -6.84 4.44
CA TYR A 201 5.00 -5.53 4.89
C TYR A 201 5.32 -5.54 6.37
N SER A 202 6.33 -4.79 6.81
CA SER A 202 6.72 -4.71 8.23
C SER A 202 5.71 -4.01 9.15
N ALA A 203 4.74 -3.28 8.59
CA ALA A 203 3.62 -2.65 9.31
C ALA A 203 2.37 -2.49 8.42
N ALA A 204 1.19 -2.35 9.04
CA ALA A 204 -0.07 -2.08 8.35
C ALA A 204 -0.16 -0.61 7.89
N PRO A 205 -1.05 -0.27 6.93
CA PRO A 205 -1.25 1.12 6.51
C PRO A 205 -1.45 2.07 7.71
N GLY A 206 -0.66 3.15 7.76
CA GLY A 206 -0.73 4.15 8.83
C GLY A 206 -0.02 3.78 10.14
N GLN A 207 0.67 2.64 10.19
CA GLN A 207 1.52 2.26 11.32
C GLN A 207 3.01 2.40 10.98
N GLN A 208 3.82 2.73 11.97
CA GLN A 208 5.27 2.84 11.83
C GLN A 208 5.94 1.51 12.21
N ALA A 209 6.94 1.09 11.44
CA ALA A 209 7.79 -0.04 11.80
C ALA A 209 8.89 0.41 12.77
N LEU A 210 9.11 -0.35 13.84
CA LEU A 210 10.16 -0.05 14.81
C LEU A 210 11.52 -0.55 14.33
N ASP A 211 12.51 0.35 14.32
CA ASP A 211 13.92 -0.01 14.18
C ASP A 211 14.42 -0.74 15.43
N ARG A 212 14.01 -0.28 16.61
CA ARG A 212 14.40 -0.83 17.91
C ARG A 212 13.26 -0.81 18.91
N LEU A 213 13.32 -1.66 19.93
CA LEU A 213 12.38 -1.62 21.03
C LEU A 213 12.82 -0.53 22.05
N PRO A 214 11.96 0.46 22.37
CA PRO A 214 12.24 1.44 23.41
C PRO A 214 12.26 0.79 24.79
N GLY A 215 13.18 1.24 25.65
CA GLY A 215 13.33 0.75 27.03
C GLY A 215 14.34 -0.39 27.19
N GLU A 216 14.81 -0.99 26.10
CA GLU A 216 15.99 -1.85 26.11
C GLU A 216 17.22 -0.97 25.88
N SER A 217 17.78 -0.41 26.95
CA SER A 217 19.08 0.27 26.93
C SER A 217 20.21 -0.61 26.39
N ASP A 218 19.96 -1.92 26.30
CA ASP A 218 20.85 -2.96 25.78
C ASP A 218 20.34 -3.62 24.48
N ASP A 219 19.42 -3.01 23.71
CA ASP A 219 19.06 -3.54 22.37
C ASP A 219 20.26 -3.40 21.41
N GLN A 220 21.14 -4.40 21.47
CA GLN A 220 22.32 -4.55 20.62
C GLN A 220 21.96 -5.00 19.20
N SER A 221 20.67 -5.18 18.89
CA SER A 221 20.27 -5.59 17.56
C SER A 221 20.63 -4.51 16.54
N LEU A 222 21.35 -4.95 15.51
CA LEU A 222 21.67 -4.15 14.33
C LEU A 222 20.51 -4.11 13.33
N ASN A 223 19.49 -4.94 13.55
CA ASN A 223 18.35 -5.16 12.66
C ASN A 223 17.05 -4.59 13.24
N SER A 224 16.11 -4.28 12.35
CA SER A 224 14.78 -3.81 12.73
C SER A 224 14.03 -4.84 13.59
N VAL A 225 13.00 -4.40 14.33
CA VAL A 225 12.12 -5.30 15.10
C VAL A 225 11.41 -6.29 14.19
N PHE A 226 11.06 -5.88 12.97
CA PHE A 226 10.47 -6.78 12.00
C PHE A 226 11.48 -7.83 11.52
N THR A 227 12.67 -7.39 11.09
CA THR A 227 13.67 -8.27 10.48
C THR A 227 14.20 -9.30 11.47
N ARG A 228 14.46 -8.93 12.74
CA ARG A 228 14.90 -9.91 13.75
C ARG A 228 13.88 -11.04 13.98
N VAL A 229 12.59 -10.72 13.93
CA VAL A 229 11.51 -11.72 14.06
C VAL A 229 11.39 -12.55 12.79
N LEU A 230 11.44 -11.91 11.61
CA LEU A 230 11.40 -12.57 10.32
C LEU A 230 12.49 -13.65 10.20
N LEU A 231 13.74 -13.31 10.54
CA LEU A 231 14.89 -14.22 10.48
C LEU A 231 14.67 -15.48 11.36
N LYS A 232 14.08 -15.30 12.54
CA LYS A 232 13.73 -16.40 13.45
C LYS A 232 12.68 -17.32 12.85
N GLU A 233 11.65 -16.76 12.22
CA GLU A 233 10.58 -17.55 11.59
C GLU A 233 11.07 -18.26 10.31
N MET A 234 11.89 -17.60 9.48
CA MET A 234 12.50 -18.23 8.30
C MET A 234 13.36 -19.45 8.64
N GLY A 235 13.92 -19.52 9.84
CA GLY A 235 14.75 -20.64 10.29
C GLY A 235 13.98 -21.87 10.77
N LYS A 236 12.64 -21.84 10.86
CA LYS A 236 11.88 -22.97 11.40
C LYS A 236 11.67 -24.06 10.33
N PRO A 237 12.08 -25.31 10.59
CA PRO A 237 11.89 -26.40 9.65
C PRO A 237 10.40 -26.67 9.36
N GLY A 238 10.08 -26.94 8.09
CA GLY A 238 8.73 -27.34 7.66
C GLY A 238 7.67 -26.23 7.72
N GLN A 239 8.06 -24.96 7.92
CA GLN A 239 7.12 -23.84 7.91
C GLN A 239 6.84 -23.37 6.47
N SER A 240 5.56 -23.23 6.12
CA SER A 240 5.16 -22.63 4.83
C SER A 240 5.36 -21.11 4.85
N LEU A 241 5.44 -20.47 3.68
CA LEU A 241 5.57 -19.02 3.56
C LEU A 241 4.40 -18.29 4.23
N ILE A 242 3.18 -18.82 4.10
CA ILE A 242 1.98 -18.30 4.76
C ILE A 242 2.10 -18.43 6.28
N GLY A 243 2.58 -19.59 6.76
CA GLY A 243 2.82 -19.84 8.18
C GLY A 243 3.87 -18.89 8.76
N MET A 244 4.96 -18.65 8.01
CA MET A 244 6.01 -17.70 8.36
C MET A 244 5.46 -16.28 8.45
N ALA A 245 4.74 -15.81 7.43
CA ALA A 245 4.17 -14.46 7.42
C ALA A 245 3.21 -14.21 8.59
N ARG A 246 2.37 -15.20 8.92
CA ARG A 246 1.45 -15.12 10.06
C ARG A 246 2.19 -15.08 11.39
N ALA A 247 3.17 -15.97 11.58
CA ALA A 247 3.94 -16.00 12.82
C ALA A 247 4.79 -14.73 13.02
N THR A 248 5.43 -14.23 11.95
CA THR A 248 6.15 -12.95 11.97
C THR A 248 5.22 -11.81 12.37
N ARG A 249 4.02 -11.75 11.78
CA ARG A 249 3.02 -10.73 12.13
C ARG A 249 2.69 -10.73 13.62
N ASP A 250 2.32 -11.89 14.13
CA ASP A 250 1.79 -12.00 15.50
C ASP A 250 2.88 -11.71 16.54
N GLU A 251 4.12 -12.14 16.28
CA GLU A 251 5.25 -11.87 17.18
C GLU A 251 5.71 -10.40 17.10
N VAL A 252 5.75 -9.78 15.92
CA VAL A 252 6.05 -8.35 15.80
C VAL A 252 5.01 -7.50 16.52
N GLU A 253 3.72 -7.81 16.39
CA GLU A 253 2.68 -7.08 17.12
C GLU A 253 2.81 -7.25 18.62
N ARG A 254 3.14 -8.47 19.08
CA ARG A 254 3.37 -8.73 20.50
C ARG A 254 4.55 -7.89 21.05
N LEU A 255 5.67 -7.84 20.33
CA LEU A 255 6.84 -7.05 20.71
C LEU A 255 6.56 -5.54 20.64
N ALA A 256 5.92 -5.07 19.59
CA ALA A 256 5.58 -3.65 19.46
C ALA A 256 4.67 -3.16 20.60
N LYS A 257 3.77 -4.00 21.12
CA LYS A 257 2.95 -3.64 22.29
C LYS A 257 3.76 -3.38 23.56
N THR A 258 4.95 -3.99 23.73
CA THR A 258 5.82 -3.72 24.89
C THR A 258 6.49 -2.35 24.79
N ALA A 259 6.60 -1.80 23.59
CA ALA A 259 7.14 -0.48 23.28
C ALA A 259 6.12 0.63 23.56
N ALA A 260 5.72 0.81 24.83
CA ALA A 260 4.73 1.80 25.24
C ALA A 260 3.38 1.72 24.48
N GLY A 261 2.96 0.51 24.10
CA GLY A 261 1.72 0.29 23.34
C GLY A 261 1.81 0.68 21.87
N HIS A 262 3.02 0.72 21.29
CA HIS A 262 3.22 1.01 19.87
C HIS A 262 2.40 0.09 18.98
N SER A 263 1.72 0.68 18.00
CA SER A 263 0.88 -0.05 17.06
C SER A 263 1.69 -0.42 15.83
N GLN A 264 2.09 -1.69 15.73
CA GLN A 264 2.72 -2.26 14.55
C GLN A 264 2.21 -3.68 14.36
N ARG A 265 1.58 -3.95 13.23
CA ARG A 265 1.11 -5.27 12.81
C ARG A 265 1.46 -5.47 11.34
N PRO A 266 2.41 -6.36 11.01
CA PRO A 266 2.78 -6.65 9.63
C PRO A 266 1.58 -6.97 8.72
N GLY A 267 1.51 -6.33 7.54
CA GLY A 267 0.49 -6.58 6.52
C GLY A 267 0.90 -7.74 5.62
N TYR A 268 -0.01 -8.67 5.29
CA TYR A 268 0.28 -9.81 4.40
C TYR A 268 -0.87 -9.97 3.42
N TYR A 269 -0.54 -10.03 2.13
CA TYR A 269 -1.46 -10.07 0.99
C TYR A 269 -0.94 -11.09 -0.03
N GLU A 270 -1.79 -11.97 -0.54
CA GLU A 270 -1.34 -13.07 -1.40
C GLU A 270 -2.44 -13.57 -2.34
N ASP A 271 -2.01 -14.12 -3.48
CA ASP A 271 -2.79 -15.00 -4.36
C ASP A 271 -1.88 -16.16 -4.82
N LEU A 272 -1.39 -16.92 -3.85
CA LEU A 272 -0.50 -18.06 -4.02
C LEU A 272 -1.31 -19.36 -4.14
N SER A 273 -0.84 -20.29 -4.98
CA SER A 273 -1.45 -21.61 -5.13
C SER A 273 -0.63 -22.68 -4.42
N GLY A 274 -1.24 -23.33 -3.43
CA GLY A 274 -0.62 -24.41 -2.64
C GLY A 274 0.30 -23.91 -1.51
N ASP A 275 0.80 -24.85 -0.71
CA ASP A 275 1.77 -24.55 0.34
C ASP A 275 3.19 -24.49 -0.26
N ILE A 276 3.81 -23.31 -0.15
CA ILE A 276 5.19 -23.06 -0.59
C ILE A 276 6.09 -23.06 0.65
N PHE A 277 7.22 -23.74 0.56
CA PHE A 277 8.20 -23.89 1.66
C PHE A 277 9.56 -23.34 1.23
N PHE A 278 10.34 -22.82 2.18
CA PHE A 278 11.70 -22.35 1.92
C PHE A 278 12.65 -23.50 1.58
N SER A 279 12.61 -24.59 2.34
CA SER A 279 13.29 -25.84 2.00
C SER A 279 12.27 -26.80 1.39
N GLY A 280 12.59 -27.40 0.25
CA GLY A 280 11.70 -28.25 -0.55
C GLY A 280 11.25 -29.57 0.10
N THR A 281 11.15 -29.63 1.42
CA THR A 281 10.66 -30.80 2.16
C THR A 281 9.36 -30.42 2.86
N PRO A 282 8.19 -30.72 2.26
CA PRO A 282 6.98 -30.94 3.05
C PRO A 282 7.31 -31.92 4.18
N PRO A 283 6.69 -31.84 5.36
CA PRO A 283 6.89 -32.85 6.40
C PRO A 283 6.74 -34.22 5.76
N GLN A 284 7.76 -35.08 5.85
CA GLN A 284 7.63 -36.44 5.36
C GLN A 284 6.51 -37.08 6.18
N THR A 285 5.33 -37.21 5.60
CA THR A 285 4.38 -38.22 6.01
C THR A 285 5.12 -39.53 5.78
N THR A 286 5.61 -40.13 6.87
CA THR A 286 6.05 -41.52 6.85
C THR A 286 4.88 -42.36 6.40
N ASP A 287 4.85 -42.65 5.10
CA ASP A 287 3.96 -43.61 4.47
C ASP A 287 4.42 -44.99 4.93
N THR A 288 4.02 -45.37 6.15
CA THR A 288 3.97 -46.78 6.53
C THR A 288 2.79 -47.37 5.75
N GLY A 289 3.08 -47.94 4.59
CA GLY A 289 2.13 -48.51 3.64
C GLY A 289 1.20 -49.56 4.25
N GLN A 290 0.17 -49.10 4.95
CA GLN A 290 -0.94 -49.89 5.43
C GLN A 290 -2.19 -49.37 4.72
N PRO A 291 -2.97 -50.23 4.03
CA PRO A 291 -4.21 -49.80 3.40
C PRO A 291 -5.10 -49.20 4.49
N PRO A 292 -5.86 -48.12 4.21
CA PRO A 292 -6.70 -47.50 5.23
C PRO A 292 -7.78 -48.50 5.66
N THR A 293 -7.54 -49.17 6.78
CA THR A 293 -8.57 -49.87 7.52
C THR A 293 -9.60 -48.84 7.95
N SER A 294 -10.81 -49.00 7.42
CA SER A 294 -12.01 -48.27 7.77
C SER A 294 -12.21 -48.23 9.29
N VAL A 295 -11.94 -47.08 9.91
CA VAL A 295 -12.39 -46.79 11.27
C VAL A 295 -13.83 -46.25 11.17
N PRO A 296 -14.78 -46.75 11.99
CA PRO A 296 -16.14 -46.23 12.02
C PRO A 296 -16.14 -44.77 12.51
N PRO A 297 -17.11 -43.93 12.11
CA PRO A 297 -17.14 -42.52 12.47
C PRO A 297 -17.46 -42.36 13.96
N SER A 298 -16.42 -42.21 14.78
CA SER A 298 -16.56 -41.68 16.13
C SER A 298 -16.50 -40.16 16.07
N THR A 299 -17.61 -39.55 16.47
CA THR A 299 -17.88 -38.12 16.63
C THR A 299 -16.74 -37.35 17.29
N VAL A 300 -15.91 -36.72 16.47
CA VAL A 300 -15.21 -35.48 16.83
C VAL A 300 -16.25 -34.36 16.77
N PRO A 301 -16.33 -33.43 17.74
CA PRO A 301 -17.17 -32.25 17.60
C PRO A 301 -16.69 -31.50 16.37
N GLN A 302 -17.55 -31.47 15.34
CA GLN A 302 -17.40 -30.57 14.21
C GLN A 302 -17.20 -29.17 14.82
N PRO A 303 -16.11 -28.43 14.53
CA PRO A 303 -16.13 -27.00 14.71
C PRO A 303 -17.34 -26.55 13.90
N GLY A 304 -18.37 -26.07 14.59
CA GLY A 304 -19.52 -25.47 13.92
C GLY A 304 -18.99 -24.45 12.91
N PRO A 305 -19.69 -24.21 11.79
CA PRO A 305 -19.28 -23.16 10.87
C PRO A 305 -18.96 -21.93 11.69
N ILE A 306 -17.72 -21.44 11.62
CA ILE A 306 -17.44 -20.08 12.08
C ILE A 306 -18.36 -19.25 11.19
N GLN A 307 -19.50 -18.86 11.75
CA GLN A 307 -20.35 -17.85 11.18
C GLN A 307 -19.56 -16.55 11.29
N THR A 308 -18.63 -16.33 10.37
CA THR A 308 -18.45 -14.98 9.86
C THR A 308 -19.71 -14.71 9.07
N SER A 309 -20.77 -14.29 9.76
CA SER A 309 -21.90 -13.65 9.11
C SER A 309 -21.30 -12.63 8.14
N PRO A 310 -21.57 -12.74 6.83
CA PRO A 310 -21.11 -11.74 5.87
C PRO A 310 -21.56 -10.38 6.41
N ASP A 311 -20.63 -9.52 6.81
CA ASP A 311 -20.96 -8.23 7.40
C ASP A 311 -21.03 -7.23 6.23
N PRO A 312 -22.24 -6.88 5.76
CA PRO A 312 -22.38 -5.99 4.63
C PRO A 312 -21.81 -4.59 4.92
N ALA A 313 -21.72 -4.16 6.19
CA ALA A 313 -21.15 -2.87 6.56
C ALA A 313 -19.64 -2.83 6.36
N LYS A 314 -18.94 -3.91 6.78
CA LYS A 314 -17.50 -4.05 6.60
C LYS A 314 -17.14 -4.20 5.14
N ASP A 315 -17.84 -5.08 4.41
CA ASP A 315 -17.56 -5.28 2.99
C ASP A 315 -17.93 -4.03 2.17
N TRP A 316 -19.01 -3.32 2.53
CA TRP A 316 -19.38 -2.05 1.89
C TRP A 316 -18.31 -0.97 2.07
N ALA A 317 -17.58 -0.94 3.19
CA ALA A 317 -16.51 0.03 3.40
C ALA A 317 -15.42 -0.03 2.32
N PHE A 318 -15.23 -1.20 1.70
CA PHE A 318 -14.26 -1.43 0.61
C PHE A 318 -14.88 -1.26 -0.78
N VAL A 319 -16.19 -1.47 -0.92
CA VAL A 319 -16.89 -1.42 -2.21
C VAL A 319 -17.46 -0.03 -2.51
N LYS A 320 -17.79 0.76 -1.49
CA LYS A 320 -18.49 2.05 -1.62
C LYS A 320 -17.79 3.07 -2.50
N ASP A 321 -16.49 2.94 -2.76
CA ASP A 321 -15.68 3.86 -3.56
C ASP A 321 -15.27 3.27 -4.94
N THR A 322 -15.57 2.00 -5.22
CA THR A 322 -15.25 1.37 -6.51
C THR A 322 -15.98 2.00 -7.70
N GLN A 323 -15.30 2.13 -8.84
CA GLN A 323 -15.89 2.49 -10.15
C GLN A 323 -16.16 1.24 -11.01
N ASN A 324 -15.85 0.05 -10.50
CA ASN A 324 -16.00 -1.20 -11.23
C ASN A 324 -17.41 -1.76 -11.07
N ARG A 325 -18.19 -1.74 -12.17
CA ARG A 325 -19.57 -2.23 -12.21
C ARG A 325 -19.69 -3.71 -11.84
N ALA A 326 -18.71 -4.54 -12.20
CA ALA A 326 -18.73 -5.97 -11.89
C ALA A 326 -18.61 -6.23 -10.38
N VAL A 327 -17.81 -5.42 -9.67
CA VAL A 327 -17.66 -5.49 -8.21
C VAL A 327 -18.96 -5.10 -7.51
N LEU A 328 -19.66 -4.07 -7.99
CA LEU A 328 -20.96 -3.68 -7.45
C LEU A 328 -22.03 -4.76 -7.70
N LYS A 329 -22.08 -5.36 -8.91
CA LYS A 329 -22.99 -6.47 -9.23
C LYS A 329 -22.72 -7.71 -8.36
N ALA A 330 -21.46 -8.06 -8.14
CA ALA A 330 -21.07 -9.16 -7.26
C ALA A 330 -21.46 -8.89 -5.79
N PHE A 331 -21.29 -7.66 -5.32
CA PHE A 331 -21.71 -7.24 -3.98
C PHE A 331 -23.23 -7.34 -3.79
N ILE A 332 -24.01 -6.85 -4.76
CA ILE A 332 -25.49 -6.94 -4.77
C ILE A 332 -25.94 -8.41 -4.71
N ALA A 333 -25.30 -9.30 -5.49
CA ALA A 333 -25.61 -10.72 -5.51
C ALA A 333 -25.26 -11.42 -4.18
N LYS A 334 -24.11 -11.05 -3.58
CA LYS A 334 -23.63 -11.60 -2.30
C LYS A 334 -24.51 -11.17 -1.12
N TYR A 335 -25.03 -9.94 -1.13
CA TYR A 335 -25.78 -9.34 -0.02
C TYR A 335 -27.25 -9.09 -0.35
N ARG A 336 -27.88 -10.03 -1.05
CA ARG A 336 -29.30 -9.95 -1.47
C ARG A 336 -30.27 -9.69 -0.31
N ASP A 337 -29.97 -10.24 0.87
CA ASP A 337 -30.81 -10.18 2.07
C ASP A 337 -30.49 -8.96 2.96
N SER A 338 -29.57 -8.07 2.55
CA SER A 338 -29.26 -6.82 3.25
C SER A 338 -29.85 -5.60 2.54
N PRO A 339 -31.04 -5.13 2.93
CA PRO A 339 -31.77 -4.11 2.17
C PRO A 339 -31.02 -2.78 2.05
N VAL A 340 -30.27 -2.37 3.09
CA VAL A 340 -29.55 -1.09 3.14
C VAL A 340 -28.35 -1.11 2.20
N TYR A 341 -27.46 -2.09 2.34
CA TYR A 341 -26.20 -2.11 1.58
C TYR A 341 -26.40 -2.55 0.14
N ARG A 342 -27.41 -3.40 -0.13
CA ARG A 342 -27.85 -3.69 -1.50
C ARG A 342 -28.33 -2.44 -2.20
N ALA A 343 -29.19 -1.64 -1.56
CA ALA A 343 -29.70 -0.40 -2.14
C ALA A 343 -28.58 0.62 -2.44
N LEU A 344 -27.60 0.75 -1.54
CA LEU A 344 -26.43 1.62 -1.76
C LEU A 344 -25.57 1.16 -2.94
N ALA A 345 -25.40 -0.16 -3.10
CA ALA A 345 -24.67 -0.73 -4.22
C ALA A 345 -25.43 -0.59 -5.55
N GLU A 346 -26.75 -0.77 -5.54
CA GLU A 346 -27.65 -0.58 -6.69
C GLU A 346 -27.68 0.89 -7.13
N GLU A 347 -27.82 1.84 -6.20
CA GLU A 347 -27.76 3.28 -6.48
C GLU A 347 -26.44 3.67 -7.13
N LYS A 348 -25.33 3.16 -6.59
CA LYS A 348 -24.02 3.44 -7.15
C LYS A 348 -23.84 2.84 -8.54
N LEU A 349 -24.31 1.61 -8.76
CA LEU A 349 -24.28 0.96 -10.06
C LEU A 349 -25.09 1.76 -11.10
N ALA A 350 -26.26 2.26 -10.71
CA ALA A 350 -27.11 3.11 -11.56
C ALA A 350 -26.43 4.45 -11.90
N ALA A 351 -25.76 5.09 -10.93
CA ALA A 351 -25.00 6.32 -11.16
C ALA A 351 -23.83 6.14 -12.14
N LEU A 352 -23.26 4.91 -12.20
CA LEU A 352 -22.25 4.57 -13.20
C LEU A 352 -22.84 4.28 -14.58
N GLU A 353 -24.13 3.94 -14.68
CA GLU A 353 -24.82 3.60 -15.93
C GLU A 353 -25.46 4.82 -16.62
N THR A 354 -25.68 5.93 -15.91
CA THR A 354 -26.15 7.19 -16.51
C THR A 354 -25.04 7.90 -17.31
N PRO A 355 -25.25 8.24 -18.60
CA PRO A 355 -24.28 9.00 -19.39
C PRO A 355 -24.03 10.39 -18.80
N LYS A 356 -22.75 10.79 -18.71
CA LYS A 356 -22.35 12.14 -18.27
C LYS A 356 -22.87 13.19 -19.27
N PRO A 357 -23.57 14.26 -18.83
CA PRO A 357 -23.96 15.34 -19.73
C PRO A 357 -22.72 16.08 -20.26
N PRO A 358 -22.75 16.58 -21.51
CA PRO A 358 -21.59 17.20 -22.12
C PRO A 358 -21.14 18.47 -21.36
N PRO A 359 -19.84 18.76 -21.36
CA PRO A 359 -19.29 19.91 -20.66
C PRO A 359 -19.87 21.22 -21.21
N ALA A 360 -20.24 22.13 -20.30
CA ALA A 360 -20.76 23.45 -20.65
C ALA A 360 -19.70 24.26 -21.43
N PRO A 361 -20.12 25.06 -22.44
CA PRO A 361 -19.20 25.83 -23.26
C PRO A 361 -18.47 26.90 -22.44
N PRO A 362 -17.24 27.26 -22.84
CA PRO A 362 -16.42 28.22 -22.08
C PRO A 362 -17.05 29.62 -22.07
N PRO A 363 -16.81 30.43 -21.02
CA PRO A 363 -17.37 31.78 -20.92
C PRO A 363 -16.84 32.68 -22.04
N ARG A 364 -17.74 33.44 -22.69
CA ARG A 364 -17.35 34.49 -23.65
C ARG A 364 -16.53 35.57 -22.96
N THR A 365 -15.36 35.86 -23.53
CA THR A 365 -14.52 37.01 -23.21
C THR A 365 -15.24 38.32 -23.57
N GLN A 366 -15.34 39.24 -22.61
CA GLN A 366 -15.61 40.65 -22.89
C GLN A 366 -14.28 41.42 -23.03
N PRO A 367 -14.22 42.51 -23.81
CA PRO A 367 -12.98 43.20 -24.15
C PRO A 367 -12.39 43.98 -22.98
N ARG A 368 -11.06 44.00 -22.90
CA ARG A 368 -10.27 44.86 -22.01
C ARG A 368 -10.32 46.30 -22.49
N ASP A 369 -10.69 47.22 -21.60
CA ASP A 369 -10.28 48.62 -21.70
C ASP A 369 -8.89 48.81 -21.08
N SER A 370 -8.11 49.64 -21.77
CA SER A 370 -6.73 50.03 -21.53
C SER A 370 -6.62 51.28 -20.66
N GLY A 371 -5.66 51.32 -19.72
CA GLY A 371 -5.15 52.57 -19.17
C GLY A 371 -4.46 52.44 -17.81
N THR A 372 -3.12 52.59 -17.80
CA THR A 372 -2.22 53.13 -16.73
C THR A 372 -2.31 52.48 -15.33
N ASP A 373 -1.25 52.07 -14.63
CA ASP A 373 0.03 52.73 -14.37
C ASP A 373 1.00 51.72 -13.70
N VAL A 374 2.31 51.92 -13.85
CA VAL A 374 3.35 51.04 -13.29
C VAL A 374 3.82 51.63 -11.97
N THR A 375 3.43 51.02 -10.84
CA THR A 375 4.14 51.22 -9.56
C THR A 375 3.83 50.13 -8.54
N SER A 376 4.88 49.59 -7.91
CA SER A 376 4.90 48.80 -6.67
C SER A 376 3.98 47.58 -6.56
N LEU A 377 4.58 46.38 -6.70
CA LEU A 377 4.09 45.15 -6.08
C LEU A 377 3.98 45.35 -4.55
N PRO A 378 2.80 45.22 -3.93
CA PRO A 378 2.73 45.04 -2.49
C PRO A 378 3.15 43.61 -2.16
N LYS A 379 4.01 43.46 -1.15
CA LYS A 379 4.27 42.19 -0.44
C LYS A 379 2.95 41.46 -0.15
N PRO A 380 2.89 40.12 -0.23
CA PRO A 380 1.72 39.38 0.23
C PRO A 380 1.61 39.53 1.74
N SER A 381 0.69 40.38 2.19
CA SER A 381 0.26 40.48 3.58
C SER A 381 -0.27 39.12 4.03
N ARG A 382 0.36 38.53 5.05
CA ARG A 382 -0.24 37.46 5.86
C ARG A 382 -1.47 38.04 6.56
N GLY A 383 -2.66 37.83 6.00
CA GLY A 383 -3.94 38.22 6.58
C GLY A 383 -5.06 37.41 5.94
N ILE A 384 -6.00 36.89 6.75
CA ILE A 384 -7.20 36.22 6.27
C ILE A 384 -8.07 37.28 5.57
N ALA A 385 -8.04 37.35 4.24
CA ALA A 385 -9.05 38.05 3.45
C ALA A 385 -10.09 37.01 2.93
N ASP A 386 -11.40 37.15 3.05
CA ASP A 386 -12.23 38.37 3.16
C ASP A 386 -13.25 38.31 4.33
N GLY A 387 -13.37 39.44 5.04
CA GLY A 387 -14.64 40.17 5.16
C GLY A 387 -15.59 39.82 6.30
N THR A 388 -15.69 40.75 7.25
CA THR A 388 -16.70 40.99 8.30
C THR A 388 -18.17 40.96 7.85
N SER A 389 -18.46 40.96 6.53
CA SER A 389 -19.80 41.20 6.01
C SER A 389 -20.27 40.10 5.07
N LEU A 390 -21.39 39.47 5.42
CA LEU A 390 -22.22 38.65 4.53
C LEU A 390 -23.41 39.51 4.05
N PRO A 391 -23.23 40.41 3.07
CA PRO A 391 -24.26 41.38 2.69
C PRO A 391 -25.54 40.68 2.24
N GLY A 392 -26.66 41.01 2.89
CA GLY A 392 -27.98 40.44 2.60
C GLY A 392 -28.25 39.06 3.21
N ALA A 393 -27.29 38.45 3.92
CA ALA A 393 -27.50 37.15 4.55
C ALA A 393 -28.31 37.28 5.86
N ARG A 394 -29.45 36.60 5.92
CA ARG A 394 -30.30 36.50 7.13
C ARG A 394 -30.09 35.16 7.86
N TRP A 395 -29.52 34.19 7.16
CA TRP A 395 -29.24 32.84 7.62
C TRP A 395 -27.85 32.42 7.17
N VAL A 396 -27.19 31.60 7.98
CA VAL A 396 -25.93 30.95 7.63
C VAL A 396 -26.03 29.45 7.76
N VAL A 397 -25.40 28.74 6.83
CA VAL A 397 -25.02 27.34 7.03
C VAL A 397 -23.61 27.35 7.60
N VAL A 398 -23.44 26.92 8.84
CA VAL A 398 -22.13 26.81 9.49
C VAL A 398 -21.51 25.48 9.09
N LEU A 399 -20.33 25.57 8.50
CA LEU A 399 -19.56 24.46 7.94
C LEU A 399 -18.33 24.13 8.78
N GLY A 400 -18.22 24.70 9.98
CA GLY A 400 -17.14 24.48 10.93
C GLY A 400 -16.80 25.76 11.70
N SER A 401 -16.37 25.60 12.95
CA SER A 401 -15.91 26.70 13.81
C SER A 401 -14.56 26.33 14.43
N TYR A 402 -13.66 27.30 14.50
CA TYR A 402 -12.26 27.09 14.86
C TYR A 402 -11.78 28.18 15.82
N PRO A 403 -10.96 27.88 16.84
CA PRO A 403 -10.36 28.91 17.68
C PRO A 403 -9.58 29.94 16.85
N LYS A 404 -9.58 31.22 17.26
CA LYS A 404 -8.84 32.27 16.55
C LYS A 404 -7.33 32.02 16.44
N SER A 405 -6.76 31.25 17.36
CA SER A 405 -5.36 30.77 17.32
C SER A 405 -5.08 29.80 16.16
N VAL A 406 -6.11 29.23 15.54
CA VAL A 406 -5.99 28.26 14.44
C VAL A 406 -6.35 28.93 13.11
N THR A 407 -5.34 29.35 12.37
CA THR A 407 -5.50 30.13 11.13
C THR A 407 -5.58 29.29 9.85
N SER A 408 -5.05 28.06 9.85
CA SER A 408 -4.99 27.21 8.65
C SER A 408 -6.25 26.37 8.41
N LYS A 409 -6.87 25.83 9.45
CA LYS A 409 -8.09 25.00 9.34
C LYS A 409 -9.29 25.70 8.69
N PRO A 410 -9.67 26.95 9.05
CA PRO A 410 -10.77 27.64 8.38
C PRO A 410 -10.47 27.90 6.89
N VAL A 411 -9.20 28.17 6.53
CA VAL A 411 -8.77 28.34 5.14
C VAL A 411 -8.91 27.04 4.35
N SER A 412 -8.46 25.92 4.91
CA SER A 412 -8.61 24.59 4.28
C SER A 412 -10.07 24.18 4.13
N ARG A 413 -10.90 24.38 5.16
CA ARG A 413 -12.35 24.08 5.11
C ARG A 413 -13.07 24.97 4.08
N ARG A 414 -12.73 26.26 3.99
CA ARG A 414 -13.25 27.13 2.93
C ARG A 414 -12.85 26.63 1.54
N ALA A 415 -11.58 26.28 1.33
CA ALA A 415 -11.09 25.79 0.05
C ALA A 415 -11.77 24.47 -0.36
N GLN A 416 -11.92 23.52 0.57
CA GLN A 416 -12.67 22.28 0.36
C GLN A 416 -14.09 22.55 -0.15
N MET A 417 -14.79 23.48 0.50
CA MET A 417 -16.18 23.79 0.17
C MET A 417 -16.30 24.57 -1.15
N ARG A 418 -15.37 25.49 -1.45
CA ARG A 418 -15.33 26.17 -2.75
C ARG A 418 -15.00 25.23 -3.90
N ASN A 419 -14.09 24.27 -3.70
CA ASN A 419 -13.78 23.25 -4.70
C ASN A 419 -14.97 22.31 -4.96
N ALA A 420 -15.83 22.11 -3.96
CA ALA A 420 -17.10 21.41 -4.09
C ALA A 420 -18.24 22.30 -4.65
N GLY A 421 -17.94 23.53 -5.08
CA GLY A 421 -18.88 24.44 -5.73
C GLY A 421 -19.71 25.32 -4.77
N PHE A 422 -19.41 25.32 -3.46
CA PHE A 422 -20.15 26.12 -2.50
C PHE A 422 -19.59 27.54 -2.35
N PRO A 423 -20.44 28.58 -2.21
CA PRO A 423 -20.01 29.95 -1.93
C PRO A 423 -19.69 30.10 -0.42
N ALA A 424 -18.57 29.50 -0.01
CA ALA A 424 -18.13 29.49 1.39
C ALA A 424 -17.19 30.66 1.73
N TYR A 425 -17.44 31.29 2.88
CA TYR A 425 -16.71 32.42 3.44
C TYR A 425 -16.12 32.07 4.80
N ILE A 426 -15.05 32.77 5.21
CA ILE A 426 -14.55 32.74 6.58
C ILE A 426 -15.01 34.02 7.24
N VAL A 427 -15.70 33.91 8.37
CA VAL A 427 -16.15 35.06 9.16
C VAL A 427 -15.56 35.00 10.56
N ASP A 428 -15.27 36.17 11.12
CA ASP A 428 -15.03 36.30 12.55
C ASP A 428 -16.38 36.20 13.27
N THR A 429 -16.52 35.27 14.21
CA THR A 429 -17.80 35.07 14.89
C THR A 429 -18.16 36.20 15.85
N ASP A 430 -17.19 37.03 16.25
CA ASP A 430 -17.42 38.18 17.14
C ASP A 430 -18.31 39.25 16.49
N ASP A 431 -18.38 39.28 15.16
CA ASP A 431 -19.21 40.21 14.40
C ASP A 431 -20.69 39.79 14.34
N PHE A 432 -21.02 38.59 14.81
CA PHE A 432 -22.36 38.01 14.70
C PHE A 432 -22.87 37.56 16.07
N ARG A 433 -23.79 38.33 16.67
CA ARG A 433 -24.40 38.03 17.99
C ARG A 433 -25.00 36.63 18.10
N ALA A 434 -25.45 36.07 16.99
CA ALA A 434 -26.05 34.73 16.95
C ALA A 434 -25.01 33.58 16.98
N LEU A 435 -23.73 33.87 16.77
CA LEU A 435 -22.64 32.89 16.78
C LEU A 435 -21.86 32.96 18.09
N ARG A 436 -21.12 31.90 18.40
CA ARG A 436 -20.29 31.85 19.60
C ARG A 436 -19.03 32.68 19.37
N ASN A 437 -18.79 33.68 20.22
CA ASN A 437 -17.61 34.54 20.18
C ASN A 437 -16.28 33.78 20.33
N GLY A 438 -15.20 34.37 19.86
CA GLY A 438 -13.82 33.92 19.97
C GLY A 438 -13.38 32.91 18.90
N LEU A 439 -14.13 32.79 17.80
CA LEU A 439 -13.90 31.76 16.78
C LEU A 439 -13.81 32.36 15.36
N TRP A 440 -13.16 31.62 14.46
CA TRP A 440 -13.38 31.69 13.03
C TRP A 440 -14.47 30.71 12.64
N ALA A 441 -15.45 31.10 11.84
CA ALA A 441 -16.43 30.19 11.26
C ALA A 441 -16.32 30.16 9.74
N VAL A 442 -16.44 28.96 9.16
CA VAL A 442 -16.65 28.82 7.72
C VAL A 442 -18.15 28.71 7.48
N VAL A 443 -18.69 29.59 6.65
CA VAL A 443 -20.16 29.73 6.50
C VAL A 443 -20.57 29.93 5.05
N ILE A 444 -21.82 29.57 4.74
CA ILE A 444 -22.53 30.00 3.54
C ILE A 444 -23.62 30.98 3.99
N GLY A 445 -23.57 32.23 3.51
CA GLY A 445 -24.62 33.22 3.75
C GLY A 445 -25.79 33.03 2.80
N THR A 446 -27.03 33.13 3.31
CA THR A 446 -28.25 32.96 2.53
C THR A 446 -29.32 33.97 2.95
N ALA A 447 -30.16 34.40 2.02
CA ALA A 447 -31.19 35.40 2.28
C ALA A 447 -32.43 34.81 2.97
N SER A 448 -32.66 33.50 2.79
CA SER A 448 -33.84 32.79 3.30
C SER A 448 -33.49 31.43 3.91
N ARG A 449 -34.37 30.94 4.80
CA ARG A 449 -34.20 29.63 5.42
C ARG A 449 -34.25 28.49 4.40
N GLY A 450 -35.17 28.55 3.43
CA GLY A 450 -35.28 27.52 2.39
C GLY A 450 -34.07 27.43 1.46
N GLU A 451 -33.31 28.52 1.30
CA GLU A 451 -32.02 28.48 0.63
C GLU A 451 -30.94 27.84 1.52
N ALA A 452 -30.92 28.17 2.81
CA ALA A 452 -30.02 27.55 3.79
C ALA A 452 -30.23 26.03 3.87
N ASP A 453 -31.48 25.55 3.88
CA ASP A 453 -31.81 24.11 3.93
C ASP A 453 -31.30 23.36 2.68
N ARG A 454 -31.40 23.96 1.48
CA ARG A 454 -30.86 23.37 0.24
C ARG A 454 -29.34 23.25 0.29
N TYR A 455 -28.66 24.31 0.75
CA TYR A 455 -27.21 24.27 0.93
C TYR A 455 -26.81 23.26 2.00
N LEU A 456 -27.53 23.19 3.13
CA LEU A 456 -27.26 22.26 4.21
C LEU A 456 -27.34 20.80 3.75
N SER A 457 -28.42 20.42 3.05
CA SER A 457 -28.60 19.07 2.52
C SER A 457 -27.45 18.66 1.59
N SER A 458 -27.00 19.59 0.75
CA SER A 458 -25.88 19.35 -0.17
C SER A 458 -24.53 19.32 0.55
N ALA A 459 -24.34 20.21 1.52
CA ALA A 459 -23.09 20.37 2.26
C ALA A 459 -22.83 19.22 3.25
N ARG A 460 -23.88 18.57 3.78
CA ARG A 460 -23.75 17.42 4.69
C ARG A 460 -23.06 16.19 4.11
N ARG A 461 -22.99 16.10 2.78
CA ARG A 461 -22.16 15.11 2.07
C ARG A 461 -20.66 15.33 2.32
N TYR A 462 -20.26 16.55 2.67
CA TYR A 462 -18.88 16.97 2.90
C TYR A 462 -18.60 17.31 4.37
N VAL A 463 -19.60 17.87 5.06
CA VAL A 463 -19.52 18.33 6.46
C VAL A 463 -20.77 17.80 7.19
N PRO A 464 -20.75 16.55 7.70
CA PRO A 464 -21.93 15.92 8.29
C PRO A 464 -22.52 16.69 9.49
N ASP A 465 -21.66 17.39 10.22
CA ASP A 465 -21.97 18.23 11.38
C ASP A 465 -22.40 19.66 11.04
N ALA A 466 -22.59 19.97 9.74
CA ALA A 466 -23.09 21.27 9.33
C ALA A 466 -24.50 21.53 9.90
N TYR A 467 -24.75 22.79 10.24
CA TYR A 467 -26.03 23.24 10.81
C TYR A 467 -26.38 24.66 10.36
N ILE A 468 -27.65 25.03 10.47
CA ILE A 468 -28.15 26.35 10.11
C ILE A 468 -28.28 27.23 11.36
N LYS A 469 -27.93 28.51 11.22
CA LYS A 469 -28.15 29.54 12.23
C LYS A 469 -28.76 30.80 11.60
N GLN A 470 -29.66 31.46 12.32
CA GLN A 470 -30.20 32.76 11.93
C GLN A 470 -29.30 33.88 12.48
N LEU A 471 -28.94 34.86 11.65
CA LEU A 471 -27.97 35.92 11.99
C LEU A 471 -28.59 37.16 12.69
N ARG A 472 -29.81 37.07 13.25
CA ARG A 472 -30.61 38.21 13.74
C ARG A 472 -29.84 39.31 14.47
#